data_AF-A0A418B721-F1
#
_entry.id   AF-A0A418B721-F1
#
_cell.length_a   1.000
_cell.length_b   1.000
_cell.length_c   1.000
_cell.angle_alpha   90.00
_cell.angle_beta   90.00
_cell.angle_gamma   90.00
#
_symmetry.space_group_name_H-M   'P 1'
#
loop_
_entity.id
_entity.type
_entity.pdbx_description
1 polymer ?
#
loop_
_entity_poly.entity_id
_entity_poly.type
_entity_poly.pdbx_seq_one_letter_code
_entity_poly.pdbx_strand_id
1 'polypeptide(L)'
;MAAQQRREKSRITSQRQGSSRRAAKENYFDIQSFGDDDTSHGMLQSDLRRSVMRLDNGHNGGVFERLQRLLGFQSASMRNQKEHMAVLLANKQFRLAQQGSSDPSGDALKQLHKQVFLNYTKWCRFLQIKPKWVSDMETQAALFFLIWGEAGNLRFMPECLCFLYHQMASRLEKLDATQQKPEFAPADNAFLNFVVKPMYNVVAKMNPSLQKKKSKAASHLDHKNVTNYDDVNEFFWKPECLRFDETTVARAFEHREAKTFKERRSLLNPFLAFYRIFFFLLVMLHVLIAIAYVAVKSRPQNEKGFAMYSKLFSPAIANLRNQALLSIGITYAGLSVLKVILQVWIDGVLIFSHKAYALSLYCRLFWHALFLGVFSCIVTSPFENVPVLNMKFLDAGGIIIGIYALPVVLAAILNMCKSLTSKWSWLRVLQGSRDQYIGRDMGQNAGDFVKYSVFWVLLFGLKFLFNIELMIRPLVIPSIELFDLDVVQVLWFC
;
A
#
# COMPACT_ATOMS: atom_id res chain seq x y z
N MET A 1 -4.28 -43.89 11.83
CA MET A 1 -3.49 -42.78 11.23
C MET A 1 -4.24 -41.45 11.11
N ALA A 2 -5.46 -41.39 10.55
CA ALA A 2 -6.20 -40.11 10.42
C ALA A 2 -6.59 -39.42 11.75
N ALA A 3 -6.81 -40.20 12.83
CA ALA A 3 -7.09 -39.66 14.17
C ALA A 3 -5.85 -39.06 14.86
N GLN A 4 -4.65 -39.59 14.59
CA GLN A 4 -3.39 -39.05 15.09
C GLN A 4 -3.04 -37.72 14.42
N GLN A 5 -3.23 -37.62 13.10
CA GLN A 5 -3.02 -36.36 12.36
C GLN A 5 -3.99 -35.24 12.79
N ARG A 6 -5.21 -35.57 13.23
CA ARG A 6 -6.15 -34.57 13.79
C ARG A 6 -5.72 -34.07 15.17
N ARG A 7 -5.18 -34.95 16.04
CA ARG A 7 -4.64 -34.56 17.35
C ARG A 7 -3.36 -33.74 17.25
N GLU A 8 -2.56 -33.98 16.22
CA GLU A 8 -1.33 -33.23 15.98
C GLU A 8 -1.60 -31.84 15.38
N LYS A 9 -2.58 -31.73 14.47
CA LYS A 9 -3.09 -30.43 14.01
C LYS A 9 -3.72 -29.60 15.14
N SER A 10 -4.47 -30.21 16.06
CA SER A 10 -5.02 -29.46 17.21
C SER A 10 -3.93 -28.97 18.17
N ARG A 11 -2.87 -29.76 18.38
CA ARG A 11 -1.71 -29.35 19.21
C ARG A 11 -0.94 -28.17 18.59
N ILE A 12 -0.66 -28.23 17.28
CA ILE A 12 0.04 -27.15 16.55
C ILE A 12 -0.80 -25.87 16.51
N THR A 13 -2.13 -25.98 16.40
CA THR A 13 -3.03 -24.82 16.43
C THR A 13 -3.09 -24.18 17.82
N SER A 14 -3.03 -24.98 18.89
CA SER A 14 -2.95 -24.46 20.26
C SER A 14 -1.60 -23.78 20.58
N GLN A 15 -0.50 -24.30 20.03
CA GLN A 15 0.84 -23.72 20.22
C GLN A 15 1.02 -22.40 19.45
N ARG A 16 0.41 -22.25 18.26
CA ARG A 16 0.41 -20.99 17.50
C ARG A 16 -0.44 -19.89 18.14
N GLN A 17 -1.50 -20.23 18.86
CA GLN A 17 -2.27 -19.23 19.63
C GLN A 17 -1.53 -18.73 20.89
N GLY A 18 -0.57 -19.51 21.42
CA GLY A 18 0.26 -19.09 22.56
C GLY A 18 1.42 -18.13 22.21
N SER A 19 1.91 -18.16 20.96
CA SER A 19 3.13 -17.42 20.57
C SER A 19 2.88 -16.02 20.00
N SER A 20 1.67 -15.71 19.51
CA SER A 20 1.38 -14.40 18.89
C SER A 20 0.93 -13.33 19.90
N ARG A 21 0.68 -13.69 21.17
CA ARG A 21 0.29 -12.75 22.22
C ARG A 21 1.47 -12.11 22.97
N ARG A 22 2.72 -12.52 22.70
CA ARG A 22 3.91 -12.07 23.45
C ARG A 22 4.62 -10.85 22.89
N ALA A 23 4.27 -10.34 21.71
CA ALA A 23 4.89 -9.13 21.14
C ALA A 23 4.03 -7.85 21.25
N ALA A 24 2.84 -7.93 21.84
CA ALA A 24 1.97 -6.77 22.11
C ALA A 24 1.70 -6.54 23.60
N LYS A 25 2.40 -7.28 24.48
CA LYS A 25 2.22 -7.24 25.93
C LYS A 25 3.11 -6.24 26.66
N GLU A 26 4.05 -5.61 25.96
CA GLU A 26 5.04 -4.74 26.62
C GLU A 26 4.62 -3.28 26.81
N ASN A 27 3.39 -2.86 26.45
CA ASN A 27 3.01 -1.45 26.64
C ASN A 27 1.53 -1.14 26.97
N TYR A 28 0.72 -2.12 27.37
CA TYR A 28 -0.64 -1.83 27.81
C TYR A 28 -1.07 -2.73 28.97
N PHE A 29 -1.36 -2.09 30.11
CA PHE A 29 -1.94 -2.63 31.34
C PHE A 29 -1.42 -3.99 31.83
N ASP A 30 -0.39 -3.95 32.68
CA ASP A 30 -0.17 -5.04 33.64
C ASP A 30 -0.83 -4.63 34.97
N ILE A 31 -2.04 -5.14 35.21
CA ILE A 31 -2.80 -4.95 36.46
C ILE A 31 -2.38 -6.02 37.50
N GLN A 32 -1.53 -6.98 37.12
CA GLN A 32 -1.14 -8.08 38.03
C GLN A 32 0.15 -7.79 38.81
N SER A 33 0.76 -6.61 38.65
CA SER A 33 1.90 -6.18 39.48
C SER A 33 1.48 -5.39 40.73
N PHE A 34 0.18 -5.28 41.03
CA PHE A 34 -0.27 -4.70 42.28
C PHE A 34 -0.14 -5.76 43.37
N GLY A 35 0.89 -5.63 44.21
CA GLY A 35 0.91 -6.28 45.51
C GLY A 35 -0.27 -5.80 46.34
N ASP A 36 -0.80 -6.69 47.18
CA ASP A 36 -1.90 -6.46 48.14
C ASP A 36 -1.49 -5.46 49.25
N ASP A 37 -1.10 -4.25 48.89
CA ASP A 37 -0.74 -3.17 49.81
C ASP A 37 -1.80 -2.07 49.75
N ASP A 38 -2.59 -1.93 50.82
CA ASP A 38 -3.62 -0.89 51.02
C ASP A 38 -3.10 0.55 50.77
N THR A 39 -1.79 0.77 50.89
CA THR A 39 -1.11 2.04 50.61
C THR A 39 -1.10 2.38 49.12
N SER A 40 -1.00 1.39 48.23
CA SER A 40 -1.01 1.59 46.77
C SER A 40 -2.39 2.01 46.27
N HIS A 41 -3.45 1.42 46.85
CA HIS A 41 -4.85 1.79 46.61
C HIS A 41 -5.13 3.22 47.07
N GLY A 42 -4.65 3.62 48.26
CA GLY A 42 -4.76 4.98 48.76
C GLY A 42 -4.03 6.01 47.88
N MET A 43 -2.84 5.66 47.37
CA MET A 43 -2.06 6.55 46.50
C MET A 43 -2.73 6.74 45.13
N LEU A 44 -3.23 5.67 44.50
CA LEU A 44 -4.01 5.75 43.25
C LEU A 44 -5.27 6.60 43.38
N GLN A 45 -5.99 6.45 44.50
CA GLN A 45 -7.20 7.25 44.77
C GLN A 45 -6.84 8.74 44.97
N SER A 46 -5.69 9.02 45.59
CA SER A 46 -5.18 10.38 45.75
C SER A 46 -4.74 11.02 44.43
N ASP A 47 -4.08 10.26 43.54
CA ASP A 47 -3.64 10.73 42.22
C ASP A 47 -4.82 10.91 41.26
N LEU A 48 -5.84 10.06 41.36
CA LEU A 48 -7.11 10.23 40.65
C LEU A 48 -7.80 11.52 41.10
N ARG A 49 -7.90 11.76 42.42
CA ARG A 49 -8.49 12.99 42.97
C ARG A 49 -7.72 14.23 42.53
N ARG A 50 -6.38 14.18 42.50
CA ARG A 50 -5.52 15.26 41.99
C ARG A 50 -5.74 15.51 40.51
N SER A 51 -5.89 14.45 39.70
CA SER A 51 -6.18 14.55 38.27
C SER A 51 -7.57 15.14 38.01
N VAL A 52 -8.59 14.75 38.78
CA VAL A 52 -9.94 15.33 38.69
C VAL A 52 -9.93 16.81 39.10
N MET A 53 -9.29 17.16 40.22
CA MET A 53 -9.15 18.57 40.64
C MET A 53 -8.43 19.42 39.58
N ARG A 54 -7.42 18.87 38.89
CA ARG A 54 -6.74 19.57 37.79
C ARG A 54 -7.69 19.88 36.63
N LEU A 55 -8.60 18.97 36.31
CA LEU A 55 -9.62 19.18 35.27
C LEU A 55 -10.72 20.16 35.71
N ASP A 56 -10.93 20.29 37.03
CA ASP A 56 -11.92 21.18 37.65
C ASP A 56 -11.40 22.60 37.95
N ASN A 57 -10.08 22.78 38.02
CA ASN A 57 -9.44 24.05 38.37
C ASN A 57 -9.47 25.05 37.21
N GLY A 58 -10.57 25.80 37.09
CA GLY A 58 -10.71 26.94 36.18
C GLY A 58 -11.60 28.04 36.76
N HIS A 59 -11.24 29.31 36.54
CA HIS A 59 -11.97 30.50 37.02
C HIS A 59 -13.43 30.61 36.51
N ASN A 60 -13.86 29.76 35.56
CA ASN A 60 -15.20 29.73 34.95
C ASN A 60 -15.84 28.31 34.93
N GLY A 61 -15.38 27.42 35.82
CA GLY A 61 -15.68 25.98 35.85
C GLY A 61 -14.57 25.14 35.22
N GLY A 62 -14.67 23.80 35.37
CA GLY A 62 -13.71 22.86 34.80
C GLY A 62 -13.62 22.92 33.27
N VAL A 63 -12.50 22.40 32.74
CA VAL A 63 -12.18 22.44 31.30
C VAL A 63 -13.28 21.80 30.46
N PHE A 64 -13.83 20.69 30.94
CA PHE A 64 -14.88 19.94 30.26
C PHE A 64 -16.23 20.67 30.29
N GLU A 65 -16.59 21.28 31.42
CA GLU A 65 -17.81 22.08 31.59
C GLU A 65 -17.78 23.33 30.71
N ARG A 66 -16.59 23.95 30.59
CA ARG A 66 -16.37 25.08 29.67
C ARG A 66 -16.57 24.66 28.21
N LEU A 67 -15.95 23.57 27.78
CA LEU A 67 -16.10 23.05 26.41
C LEU A 67 -17.53 22.64 26.10
N GLN A 68 -18.23 22.02 27.05
CA GLN A 68 -19.64 21.69 26.92
C GLN A 68 -20.49 22.95 26.70
N ARG A 69 -20.28 24.00 27.51
CA ARG A 69 -21.02 25.26 27.41
C ARG A 69 -20.79 25.99 26.09
N LEU A 70 -19.57 25.95 25.56
CA LEU A 70 -19.20 26.67 24.34
C LEU A 70 -19.56 25.92 23.05
N LEU A 71 -19.52 24.58 23.07
CA LEU A 71 -19.60 23.75 21.86
C LEU A 71 -20.82 22.82 21.83
N GLY A 72 -21.55 22.68 22.94
CA GLY A 72 -22.82 21.95 23.02
C GLY A 72 -22.68 20.42 22.96
N PHE A 73 -21.65 19.88 23.63
CA PHE A 73 -21.50 18.43 23.84
C PHE A 73 -22.55 17.88 24.81
N GLN A 74 -22.84 16.58 24.74
CA GLN A 74 -23.79 15.92 25.64
C GLN A 74 -23.22 15.84 27.06
N SER A 75 -24.03 16.20 28.07
CA SER A 75 -23.63 16.19 29.49
C SER A 75 -23.16 14.81 29.97
N ALA A 76 -23.76 13.73 29.47
CA ALA A 76 -23.35 12.36 29.81
C ALA A 76 -22.01 11.97 29.15
N SER A 77 -21.82 12.33 27.88
CA SER A 77 -20.55 12.10 27.16
C SER A 77 -19.41 12.86 27.83
N MET A 78 -19.65 14.12 28.20
CA MET A 78 -18.70 14.96 28.91
C MET A 78 -18.23 14.31 30.22
N ARG A 79 -19.16 13.91 31.09
CA ARG A 79 -18.81 13.26 32.38
C ARG A 79 -17.98 11.99 32.17
N ASN A 80 -18.37 11.15 31.20
CA ASN A 80 -17.64 9.93 30.88
C ASN A 80 -16.22 10.21 30.34
N GLN A 81 -16.06 11.18 29.43
CA GLN A 81 -14.75 11.53 28.87
C GLN A 81 -13.84 12.22 29.90
N LYS A 82 -14.42 12.99 30.82
CA LYS A 82 -13.71 13.59 31.96
C LYS A 82 -13.12 12.51 32.87
N GLU A 83 -13.93 11.52 33.26
CA GLU A 83 -13.47 10.38 34.06
C GLU A 83 -12.40 9.57 33.31
N HIS A 84 -12.63 9.28 32.03
CA HIS A 84 -11.67 8.57 31.19
C HIS A 84 -10.30 9.27 31.11
N MET A 85 -10.29 10.60 30.87
CA MET A 85 -9.05 11.37 30.85
C MET A 85 -8.38 11.41 32.22
N ALA A 86 -9.14 11.55 33.32
CA ALA A 86 -8.61 11.53 34.67
C ALA A 86 -7.92 10.21 35.00
N VAL A 87 -8.53 9.07 34.63
CA VAL A 87 -7.93 7.73 34.83
C VAL A 87 -6.66 7.56 34.00
N LEU A 88 -6.65 8.01 32.74
CA LEU A 88 -5.45 7.95 31.90
C LEU A 88 -4.30 8.78 32.46
N LEU A 89 -4.60 9.96 33.00
CA LEU A 89 -3.62 10.83 33.65
C LEU A 89 -3.09 10.20 34.94
N ALA A 90 -3.98 9.74 35.83
CA ALA A 90 -3.59 9.09 37.09
C ALA A 90 -2.67 7.88 36.84
N ASN A 91 -3.02 7.02 35.87
CA ASN A 91 -2.18 5.87 35.51
C ASN A 91 -0.80 6.27 34.98
N LYS A 92 -0.70 7.33 34.19
CA LYS A 92 0.59 7.82 33.68
C LYS A 92 1.41 8.50 34.77
N GLN A 93 0.76 9.29 35.62
CA GLN A 93 1.38 9.95 36.77
C GLN A 93 2.01 8.93 37.70
N PHE A 94 1.26 7.87 38.04
CA PHE A 94 1.75 6.79 38.89
C PHE A 94 3.02 6.14 38.31
N ARG A 95 3.00 5.80 37.01
CA ARG A 95 4.17 5.20 36.34
C ARG A 95 5.37 6.13 36.31
N LEU A 96 5.16 7.43 36.11
CA LEU A 96 6.24 8.43 36.07
C LEU A 96 6.79 8.75 37.46
N ALA A 97 5.95 8.70 38.48
CA ALA A 97 6.36 8.82 39.87
C ALA A 97 7.28 7.65 40.27
N GLN A 98 6.95 6.42 39.86
CA GLN A 98 7.82 5.25 40.06
C GLN A 98 9.16 5.35 39.30
N GLN A 99 9.19 6.05 38.17
CA GLN A 99 10.40 6.28 37.38
C GLN A 99 11.24 7.46 37.87
N GLY A 100 10.83 8.14 38.95
CA GLY A 100 11.59 9.25 39.54
C GLY A 100 11.49 10.58 38.78
N SER A 101 10.41 10.82 38.01
CA SER A 101 10.18 12.13 37.37
C SER A 101 10.00 13.24 38.41
N SER A 102 10.61 14.41 38.16
CA SER A 102 10.49 15.60 39.01
C SER A 102 9.11 16.26 38.96
N ASP A 103 8.40 16.16 37.83
CA ASP A 103 7.00 16.60 37.68
C ASP A 103 6.17 15.52 36.95
N PRO A 104 5.74 14.46 37.67
CA PRO A 104 4.96 13.38 37.09
C PRO A 104 3.64 13.84 36.47
N SER A 105 3.06 14.95 36.98
CA SER A 105 1.77 15.47 36.52
C SER A 105 1.88 16.16 35.17
N GLY A 106 2.82 17.08 35.01
CA GLY A 106 3.08 17.75 33.73
C GLY A 106 3.58 16.79 32.66
N ASP A 107 4.48 15.87 33.01
CA ASP A 107 5.03 14.92 32.05
C ASP A 107 4.00 13.87 31.60
N ALA A 108 3.10 13.43 32.48
CA ALA A 108 1.97 12.58 32.12
C ALA A 108 1.08 13.23 31.05
N LEU A 109 0.78 14.53 31.21
CA LEU A 109 -0.02 15.28 30.25
C LEU A 109 0.69 15.43 28.91
N LYS A 110 1.99 15.78 28.89
CA LYS A 110 2.77 15.88 27.65
C LYS A 110 2.81 14.54 26.90
N GLN A 111 2.99 13.43 27.63
CA GLN A 111 2.98 12.10 27.03
C GLN A 111 1.60 11.71 26.49
N LEU A 112 0.53 12.03 27.22
CA LEU A 112 -0.84 11.79 26.78
C LEU A 112 -1.14 12.60 25.51
N HIS A 113 -0.83 13.89 25.52
CA HIS A 113 -1.01 14.80 24.39
C HIS A 113 -0.27 14.31 23.14
N LYS A 114 1.02 13.96 23.28
CA LYS A 114 1.83 13.40 22.19
C LYS A 114 1.21 12.14 21.59
N GLN A 115 0.63 11.26 22.41
CA GLN A 115 -0.01 10.02 21.94
C GLN A 115 -1.33 10.31 21.22
N VAL A 116 -2.17 11.17 21.78
CA VAL A 116 -3.47 11.54 21.21
C VAL A 116 -3.31 12.24 19.86
N PHE A 117 -2.37 13.20 19.77
CA PHE A 117 -2.20 14.03 18.58
C PHE A 117 -1.18 13.52 17.57
N LEU A 118 -0.67 12.29 17.72
CA LEU A 118 0.27 11.71 16.76
C LEU A 118 -0.34 11.64 15.35
N ASN A 119 -1.57 11.18 15.24
CA ASN A 119 -2.27 11.06 13.95
C ASN A 119 -2.62 12.43 13.37
N TYR A 120 -3.10 13.36 14.21
CA TYR A 120 -3.39 14.73 13.82
C TYR A 120 -2.14 15.44 13.25
N THR A 121 -1.00 15.33 13.93
CA THR A 121 0.25 15.94 13.48
C THR A 121 0.71 15.35 12.14
N LYS A 122 0.54 14.04 11.95
CA LYS A 122 0.83 13.37 10.67
C LYS A 122 -0.11 13.84 9.56
N TRP A 123 -1.40 13.98 9.85
CA TRP A 123 -2.41 14.49 8.90
C TRP A 123 -2.16 15.94 8.52
N CYS A 124 -1.84 16.82 9.48
CA CYS A 124 -1.46 18.20 9.19
C CYS A 124 -0.21 18.29 8.31
N ARG A 125 0.83 17.48 8.60
CA ARG A 125 2.02 17.40 7.75
C ARG A 125 1.72 16.87 6.36
N PHE A 126 0.80 15.90 6.25
CA PHE A 126 0.38 15.33 4.97
C PHE A 126 -0.32 16.38 4.09
N LEU A 127 -1.21 17.20 4.68
CA LEU A 127 -1.89 18.30 4.01
C LEU A 127 -1.05 19.59 3.88
N GLN A 128 0.16 19.61 4.43
CA GLN A 128 1.03 20.79 4.50
C GLN A 128 0.38 21.99 5.21
N ILE A 129 -0.38 21.73 6.27
CA ILE A 129 -1.02 22.74 7.12
C ILE A 129 -0.35 22.79 8.49
N LYS A 130 -0.41 23.96 9.14
CA LYS A 130 0.06 24.12 10.52
C LYS A 130 -0.95 23.49 11.49
N PRO A 131 -0.50 22.65 12.44
CA PRO A 131 -1.37 22.17 13.51
C PRO A 131 -1.92 23.34 14.33
N LYS A 132 -3.22 23.31 14.60
CA LYS A 132 -3.88 24.25 15.52
C LYS A 132 -3.78 23.75 16.96
N TRP A 133 -3.07 24.51 17.79
CA TRP A 133 -2.95 24.32 19.23
C TRP A 133 -3.64 25.49 19.91
N VAL A 134 -4.78 25.23 20.54
CA VAL A 134 -5.64 26.26 21.15
C VAL A 134 -5.55 26.15 22.66
N SER A 135 -5.48 27.27 23.36
CA SER A 135 -5.41 27.31 24.84
C SER A 135 -4.27 26.40 25.38
N ASP A 136 -4.51 25.77 26.53
CA ASP A 136 -3.65 24.82 27.25
C ASP A 136 -3.76 23.38 26.71
N MET A 137 -2.77 22.54 27.06
CA MET A 137 -2.72 21.14 26.62
C MET A 137 -3.89 20.31 27.16
N GLU A 138 -4.39 20.63 28.36
CA GLU A 138 -5.56 19.98 28.94
C GLU A 138 -6.81 20.26 28.10
N THR A 139 -7.07 21.52 27.74
CA THR A 139 -8.18 21.89 26.85
C THR A 139 -8.10 21.20 25.49
N GLN A 140 -6.91 21.10 24.91
CA GLN A 140 -6.71 20.41 23.62
C GLN A 140 -7.06 18.92 23.72
N ALA A 141 -6.53 18.23 24.74
CA ALA A 141 -6.80 16.82 24.96
C ALA A 141 -8.28 16.56 25.30
N ALA A 142 -8.87 17.41 26.15
CA ALA A 142 -10.29 17.34 26.51
C ALA A 142 -11.19 17.51 25.29
N LEU A 143 -10.90 18.49 24.42
CA LEU A 143 -11.64 18.70 23.18
C LEU A 143 -11.58 17.47 22.26
N PHE A 144 -10.38 16.88 22.11
CA PHE A 144 -10.23 15.66 21.30
C PHE A 144 -11.06 14.50 21.87
N PHE A 145 -11.03 14.27 23.19
CA PHE A 145 -11.80 13.20 23.81
C PHE A 145 -13.30 13.43 23.73
N LEU A 146 -13.78 14.68 23.84
CA LEU A 146 -15.20 15.01 23.62
C LEU A 146 -15.66 14.71 22.20
N ILE A 147 -14.88 15.14 21.20
CA ILE A 147 -15.13 14.81 19.78
C ILE A 147 -15.14 13.30 19.58
N TRP A 148 -14.14 12.60 20.10
CA TRP A 148 -14.03 11.15 20.00
C TRP A 148 -15.21 10.45 20.70
N GLY A 149 -15.63 10.94 21.87
CA GLY A 149 -16.74 10.45 22.66
C GLY A 149 -18.05 10.43 21.88
N GLU A 150 -18.33 11.49 21.13
CA GLU A 150 -19.59 11.63 20.37
C GLU A 150 -19.50 11.17 18.91
N ALA A 151 -18.31 11.02 18.32
CA ALA A 151 -18.14 10.65 16.93
C ALA A 151 -18.79 9.30 16.53
N GLY A 152 -18.99 8.38 17.48
CA GLY A 152 -19.64 7.09 17.22
C GLY A 152 -18.98 6.31 16.08
N ASN A 153 -19.74 6.02 15.01
CA ASN A 153 -19.24 5.30 13.83
C ASN A 153 -18.26 6.12 12.98
N LEU A 154 -18.20 7.45 13.14
CA LEU A 154 -17.22 8.29 12.45
C LEU A 154 -15.78 8.02 12.94
N ARG A 155 -15.61 7.30 14.06
CA ARG A 155 -14.28 6.89 14.57
C ARG A 155 -13.50 6.01 13.61
N PHE A 156 -14.17 5.31 12.70
CA PHE A 156 -13.53 4.51 11.66
C PHE A 156 -12.93 5.35 10.53
N MET A 157 -13.07 6.68 10.58
CA MET A 157 -12.50 7.64 9.63
C MET A 157 -11.50 8.55 10.37
N PRO A 158 -10.23 8.14 10.50
CA PRO A 158 -9.27 8.87 11.33
C PRO A 158 -8.94 10.29 10.80
N GLU A 159 -8.91 10.49 9.48
CA GLU A 159 -8.71 11.81 8.87
C GLU A 159 -9.93 12.72 9.04
N CYS A 160 -11.15 12.15 9.01
CA CYS A 160 -12.37 12.84 9.41
C CYS A 160 -12.28 13.35 10.85
N LEU A 161 -11.80 12.53 11.79
CA LEU A 161 -11.60 12.97 13.18
C LEU A 161 -10.57 14.09 13.30
N CYS A 162 -9.47 14.01 12.54
CA CYS A 162 -8.45 15.07 12.50
C CYS A 162 -9.02 16.39 11.98
N PHE A 163 -9.85 16.33 10.93
CA PHE A 163 -10.58 17.47 10.40
C PHE A 163 -11.55 18.08 11.42
N LEU A 164 -12.37 17.24 12.08
CA LEU A 164 -13.30 17.70 13.12
C LEU A 164 -12.56 18.42 14.25
N TYR A 165 -11.45 17.85 14.74
CA TYR A 165 -10.62 18.53 15.73
C TYR A 165 -10.10 19.87 15.22
N HIS A 166 -9.59 19.93 13.98
CA HIS A 166 -9.04 21.16 13.41
C HIS A 166 -10.06 22.30 13.32
N GLN A 167 -11.29 22.00 12.88
CA GLN A 167 -12.36 22.99 12.76
C GLN A 167 -12.92 23.39 14.13
N MET A 168 -13.14 22.42 15.03
CA MET A 168 -13.62 22.70 16.38
C MET A 168 -12.61 23.52 17.19
N ALA A 169 -11.31 23.25 17.04
CA ALA A 169 -10.26 24.08 17.63
C ALA A 169 -10.31 25.50 17.06
N SER A 170 -10.46 25.66 15.74
CA SER A 170 -10.61 26.99 15.12
C SER A 170 -11.84 27.75 15.61
N ARG A 171 -12.93 27.05 15.88
CA ARG A 171 -14.15 27.64 16.43
C ARG A 171 -13.95 28.07 17.88
N LEU A 172 -13.29 27.25 18.69
CA LEU A 172 -12.95 27.59 20.07
C LEU A 172 -12.06 28.84 20.14
N GLU A 173 -11.02 28.93 19.30
CA GLU A 173 -10.15 30.10 19.21
C GLU A 173 -10.92 31.38 18.87
N LYS A 174 -11.87 31.31 17.92
CA LYS A 174 -12.75 32.43 17.59
C LYS A 174 -13.64 32.83 18.77
N LEU A 175 -14.26 31.87 19.46
CA LEU A 175 -15.10 32.13 20.62
C LEU A 175 -14.30 32.78 21.76
N ASP A 176 -13.06 32.34 21.97
CA ASP A 176 -12.15 32.91 22.98
C ASP A 176 -11.73 34.34 22.62
N ALA A 177 -11.44 34.61 21.35
CA ALA A 177 -11.08 35.93 20.87
C ALA A 177 -12.22 36.95 20.93
N THR A 178 -13.46 36.50 20.70
CA THR A 178 -14.60 37.42 20.59
C THR A 178 -15.15 37.83 21.96
N GLN A 179 -14.79 37.15 23.06
CA GLN A 179 -15.35 37.29 24.43
C GLN A 179 -16.90 37.28 24.51
N GLN A 180 -17.59 37.14 23.39
CA GLN A 180 -19.02 37.01 23.31
C GLN A 180 -19.39 35.68 23.95
N LYS A 181 -20.06 35.75 25.11
CA LYS A 181 -21.02 34.71 25.46
C LYS A 181 -21.87 34.52 24.22
N PRO A 182 -21.94 33.31 23.63
CA PRO A 182 -22.83 33.10 22.51
C PRO A 182 -24.23 33.54 22.99
N GLU A 183 -24.87 34.44 22.24
CA GLU A 183 -26.14 35.11 22.61
C GLU A 183 -27.21 34.08 22.99
N PHE A 184 -27.05 32.86 22.45
CA PHE A 184 -27.69 31.65 22.92
C PHE A 184 -26.63 30.59 23.24
N ALA A 185 -26.71 29.97 24.42
CA ALA A 185 -25.96 28.75 24.68
C ALA A 185 -26.33 27.72 23.59
N PRO A 186 -25.35 27.03 22.96
CA PRO A 186 -25.67 25.99 22.01
C PRO A 186 -26.61 24.99 22.68
N ALA A 187 -27.72 24.67 22.01
CA ALA A 187 -28.72 23.74 22.52
C ALA A 187 -28.03 22.45 23.00
N ASP A 188 -28.54 21.86 24.09
CA ASP A 188 -28.03 20.57 24.56
C ASP A 188 -27.98 19.57 23.39
N ASN A 189 -26.82 18.93 23.22
CA ASN A 189 -26.52 18.01 22.12
C ASN A 189 -26.36 18.68 20.73
N ALA A 190 -26.00 19.96 20.66
CA ALA A 190 -25.74 20.65 19.39
C ALA A 190 -24.67 19.95 18.54
N PHE A 191 -23.56 19.51 19.15
CA PHE A 191 -22.50 18.81 18.40
C PHE A 191 -23.02 17.52 17.75
N LEU A 192 -23.72 16.68 18.52
CA LEU A 192 -24.33 15.46 18.00
C LEU A 192 -25.34 15.76 16.88
N ASN A 193 -26.23 16.74 17.05
CA ASN A 193 -27.34 16.99 16.12
C ASN A 193 -26.92 17.70 14.84
N PHE A 194 -25.95 18.61 14.90
CA PHE A 194 -25.55 19.46 13.77
C PHE A 194 -24.24 19.04 13.09
N VAL A 195 -23.39 18.25 13.77
CA VAL A 195 -22.11 17.79 13.20
C VAL A 195 -22.14 16.28 12.97
N VAL A 196 -22.28 15.49 14.03
CA VAL A 196 -22.13 14.02 13.93
C VAL A 196 -23.29 13.39 13.15
N LYS A 197 -24.54 13.72 13.48
CA LYS A 197 -25.74 13.10 12.88
C LYS A 197 -25.88 13.39 11.39
N PRO A 198 -25.65 14.62 10.88
CA PRO A 198 -25.66 14.87 9.43
C PRO A 198 -24.60 14.07 8.69
N MET A 199 -23.36 14.03 9.22
CA MET A 199 -22.29 13.24 8.60
C MET A 199 -22.62 11.74 8.62
N TYR A 200 -23.10 11.24 9.75
CA TYR A 200 -23.51 9.84 9.87
C TYR A 200 -24.67 9.50 8.93
N ASN A 201 -25.65 10.39 8.76
CA ASN A 201 -26.77 10.14 7.85
C ASN A 201 -26.32 9.97 6.40
N VAL A 202 -25.31 10.73 5.96
CA VAL A 202 -24.75 10.58 4.61
C VAL A 202 -24.04 9.23 4.48
N VAL A 203 -23.23 8.85 5.46
CA VAL A 203 -22.55 7.54 5.47
C VAL A 203 -23.52 6.37 5.62
N ALA A 204 -24.57 6.51 6.42
CA ALA A 204 -25.58 5.49 6.66
C ALA A 204 -26.42 5.23 5.41
N LYS A 205 -26.73 6.28 4.63
CA LYS A 205 -27.35 6.11 3.30
C LYS A 205 -26.46 5.25 2.39
N MET A 206 -25.15 5.29 2.51
CA MET A 206 -24.25 4.53 1.63
C MET A 206 -24.20 3.03 1.95
N ASN A 207 -24.71 2.59 3.10
CA ASN A 207 -24.74 1.19 3.48
C ASN A 207 -26.00 0.47 2.92
N PRO A 208 -25.85 -0.44 1.95
CA PRO A 208 -26.98 -1.13 1.32
C PRO A 208 -27.79 -1.98 2.31
N SER A 209 -27.19 -2.44 3.41
CA SER A 209 -27.89 -3.21 4.44
C SER A 209 -28.90 -2.37 5.23
N LEU A 210 -28.65 -1.06 5.38
CA LEU A 210 -29.55 -0.12 6.06
C LEU A 210 -30.66 0.38 5.11
N GLN A 211 -30.45 0.34 3.80
CA GLN A 211 -31.45 0.70 2.79
C GLN A 211 -32.50 -0.40 2.52
N LYS A 212 -32.28 -1.64 2.97
CA LYS A 212 -33.14 -2.82 2.72
C LYS A 212 -34.62 -2.68 3.13
N LYS A 213 -35.02 -1.61 3.83
CA LYS A 213 -36.42 -1.37 4.19
C LYS A 213 -37.29 -0.76 3.07
N LYS A 214 -36.76 -0.35 1.90
CA LYS A 214 -37.56 0.36 0.89
C LYS A 214 -37.77 -0.28 -0.48
N SER A 215 -37.16 -1.41 -0.83
CA SER A 215 -37.60 -2.15 -2.03
C SER A 215 -37.17 -3.62 -2.02
N LYS A 216 -38.14 -4.53 -2.17
CA LYS A 216 -37.94 -5.98 -2.39
C LYS A 216 -37.34 -6.31 -3.78
N ALA A 217 -36.86 -5.31 -4.52
CA ALA A 217 -36.39 -5.45 -5.90
C ALA A 217 -35.02 -4.79 -6.16
N ALA A 218 -34.21 -4.56 -5.13
CA ALA A 218 -32.81 -4.19 -5.34
C ALA A 218 -32.02 -5.47 -5.65
N SER A 219 -32.03 -5.84 -6.94
CA SER A 219 -31.02 -6.68 -7.58
C SER A 219 -29.66 -6.40 -6.96
N HIS A 220 -28.94 -7.47 -6.60
CA HIS A 220 -27.58 -7.53 -6.11
C HIS A 220 -26.81 -6.24 -6.45
N LEU A 221 -26.82 -5.24 -5.54
CA LEU A 221 -26.15 -3.96 -5.79
C LEU A 221 -24.70 -4.30 -6.15
N ASP A 222 -24.34 -4.05 -7.41
CA ASP A 222 -22.99 -4.33 -7.92
C ASP A 222 -22.00 -3.69 -6.93
N HIS A 223 -21.06 -4.49 -6.40
CA HIS A 223 -20.05 -4.04 -5.44
C HIS A 223 -19.31 -2.79 -5.94
N LYS A 224 -19.35 -2.55 -7.25
CA LYS A 224 -18.91 -1.34 -7.93
C LYS A 224 -19.55 -0.04 -7.43
N ASN A 225 -20.82 -0.03 -6.99
CA ASN A 225 -21.54 1.17 -6.56
C ASN A 225 -21.71 1.29 -5.03
N VAL A 226 -21.24 0.31 -4.27
CA VAL A 226 -21.23 0.40 -2.79
C VAL A 226 -20.04 1.26 -2.37
N THR A 227 -20.32 2.25 -1.53
CA THR A 227 -19.36 3.17 -0.90
C THR A 227 -19.16 2.82 0.57
N ASN A 228 -17.92 2.94 1.04
CA ASN A 228 -17.52 2.61 2.41
C ASN A 228 -16.99 3.84 3.18
N TYR A 229 -16.73 3.69 4.48
CA TYR A 229 -16.07 4.69 5.31
C TYR A 229 -14.76 5.18 4.71
N ASP A 230 -13.99 4.30 4.06
CA ASP A 230 -12.72 4.67 3.39
C ASP A 230 -12.92 5.66 2.24
N ASP A 231 -13.99 5.49 1.44
CA ASP A 231 -14.31 6.38 0.32
C ASP A 231 -14.66 7.80 0.81
N VAL A 232 -15.42 7.88 1.92
CA VAL A 232 -15.74 9.15 2.56
C VAL A 232 -14.51 9.76 3.23
N ASN A 233 -13.65 8.92 3.80
CA ASN A 233 -12.43 9.35 4.46
C ASN A 233 -11.40 9.95 3.48
N GLU A 234 -11.39 9.49 2.21
CA GLU A 234 -10.57 10.06 1.13
C GLU A 234 -10.84 11.57 0.92
N PHE A 235 -12.05 12.05 1.21
CA PHE A 235 -12.38 13.48 1.12
C PHE A 235 -11.46 14.34 2.01
N PHE A 236 -11.05 13.81 3.16
CA PHE A 236 -10.19 14.52 4.13
C PHE A 236 -8.70 14.40 3.81
N TRP A 237 -8.34 13.78 2.68
CA TRP A 237 -6.95 13.70 2.21
C TRP A 237 -6.55 14.90 1.36
N LYS A 238 -7.48 15.82 1.09
CA LYS A 238 -7.20 16.99 0.25
C LYS A 238 -7.45 18.29 1.01
N PRO A 239 -6.66 19.35 0.75
CA PRO A 239 -6.87 20.66 1.38
C PRO A 239 -8.25 21.28 1.12
N GLU A 240 -8.97 20.84 0.09
CA GLU A 240 -10.32 21.33 -0.20
C GLU A 240 -11.31 21.07 0.95
N CYS A 241 -11.07 20.05 1.80
CA CYS A 241 -11.94 19.79 2.95
C CYS A 241 -11.98 20.96 3.93
N LEU A 242 -10.89 21.74 4.04
CA LEU A 242 -10.75 22.87 4.98
C LEU A 242 -11.59 24.09 4.58
N ARG A 243 -12.15 24.12 3.36
CA ARG A 243 -13.07 25.18 2.91
C ARG A 243 -14.46 25.07 3.55
N PHE A 244 -14.77 23.92 4.16
CA PHE A 244 -16.07 23.65 4.76
C PHE A 244 -15.97 23.68 6.28
N ASP A 245 -16.98 24.24 6.93
CA ASP A 245 -17.13 24.17 8.38
C ASP A 245 -17.67 22.80 8.82
N GLU A 246 -17.57 22.51 10.13
CA GLU A 246 -18.00 21.24 10.73
C GLU A 246 -19.49 20.90 10.49
N THR A 247 -20.35 21.90 10.29
CA THR A 247 -21.79 21.74 10.00
C THR A 247 -22.08 21.58 8.50
N THR A 248 -21.23 22.15 7.64
CA THR A 248 -21.44 22.20 6.19
C THR A 248 -20.80 21.01 5.47
N VAL A 249 -19.77 20.40 6.08
CA VAL A 249 -19.00 19.30 5.48
C VAL A 249 -19.87 18.11 5.05
N ALA A 250 -20.93 17.79 5.80
CA ALA A 250 -21.85 16.70 5.48
C ALA A 250 -22.46 16.85 4.07
N ARG A 251 -22.86 18.07 3.70
CA ARG A 251 -23.42 18.35 2.37
C ARG A 251 -22.37 18.28 1.26
N ALA A 252 -21.12 18.64 1.58
CA ALA A 252 -20.03 18.71 0.62
C ALA A 252 -19.65 17.34 0.05
N PHE A 253 -19.57 16.30 0.89
CA PHE A 253 -19.29 14.95 0.41
C PHE A 253 -20.55 14.16 0.02
N GLU A 254 -21.77 14.63 0.32
CA GLU A 254 -23.00 14.09 -0.26
C GLU A 254 -23.12 14.41 -1.76
N HIS A 255 -22.68 15.60 -2.19
CA HIS A 255 -22.72 16.02 -3.61
C HIS A 255 -21.56 15.48 -4.45
N ARG A 256 -20.47 15.03 -3.80
CA ARG A 256 -19.31 14.48 -4.50
C ARG A 256 -19.56 13.00 -4.77
N GLU A 257 -19.20 12.49 -5.96
CA GLU A 257 -19.12 11.04 -6.15
C GLU A 257 -18.12 10.49 -5.12
N ALA A 258 -18.61 9.83 -4.08
CA ALA A 258 -17.78 9.37 -2.97
C ALA A 258 -16.73 8.35 -3.44
N LYS A 259 -16.99 7.64 -4.54
CA LYS A 259 -16.09 6.61 -5.06
C LYS A 259 -15.20 7.14 -6.19
N THR A 260 -13.96 7.47 -5.86
CA THR A 260 -12.93 7.84 -6.84
C THR A 260 -12.49 6.62 -7.66
N PHE A 261 -12.50 5.41 -7.07
CA PHE A 261 -12.05 4.18 -7.71
C PHE A 261 -13.20 3.19 -7.94
N LYS A 262 -13.63 3.04 -9.20
CA LYS A 262 -14.58 2.01 -9.61
C LYS A 262 -13.80 0.81 -10.16
N GLU A 263 -13.67 -0.25 -9.36
CA GLU A 263 -12.99 -1.48 -9.80
C GLU A 263 -13.71 -2.06 -11.03
N ARG A 264 -13.02 -2.12 -12.18
CA ARG A 264 -13.49 -2.89 -13.33
C ARG A 264 -12.96 -4.30 -13.18
N ARG A 265 -13.82 -5.24 -12.77
CA ARG A 265 -13.46 -6.66 -12.73
C ARG A 265 -13.49 -7.23 -14.15
N SER A 266 -12.37 -7.83 -14.57
CA SER A 266 -12.25 -8.51 -15.86
C SER A 266 -11.49 -9.81 -15.74
N LEU A 267 -11.69 -10.71 -16.71
CA LEU A 267 -10.86 -11.88 -16.95
C LEU A 267 -9.38 -11.54 -17.17
N LEU A 268 -9.04 -10.32 -17.60
CA LEU A 268 -7.66 -9.89 -17.79
C LEU A 268 -7.00 -9.33 -16.52
N ASN A 269 -7.76 -9.10 -15.44
CA ASN A 269 -7.21 -8.58 -14.18
C ASN A 269 -6.19 -9.53 -13.53
N PRO A 270 -6.42 -10.86 -13.45
CA PRO A 270 -5.42 -11.79 -12.94
C PRO A 270 -4.12 -11.77 -13.74
N PHE A 271 -4.21 -11.62 -15.06
CA PHE A 271 -3.02 -11.55 -15.92
C PHE A 271 -2.18 -10.29 -15.64
N LEU A 272 -2.81 -9.13 -15.40
CA LEU A 272 -2.07 -7.93 -14.99
C LEU A 272 -1.53 -8.08 -13.56
N ALA A 273 -2.34 -8.59 -12.62
CA ALA A 273 -1.96 -8.72 -11.22
C ALA A 273 -0.75 -9.65 -11.03
N PHE A 274 -0.73 -10.78 -11.75
CA PHE A 274 0.37 -11.74 -11.74
C PHE A 274 1.32 -11.60 -12.92
N TYR A 275 1.27 -10.45 -13.63
CA TYR A 275 2.06 -10.22 -14.83
C TYR A 275 3.55 -10.51 -14.62
N ARG A 276 4.11 -10.16 -13.46
CA ARG A 276 5.53 -10.42 -13.14
C ARG A 276 5.89 -11.90 -13.18
N ILE A 277 4.99 -12.75 -12.71
CA ILE A 277 5.20 -14.21 -12.69
C ILE A 277 5.15 -14.73 -14.12
N PHE A 278 4.11 -14.37 -14.88
CA PHE A 278 3.98 -14.79 -16.28
C PHE A 278 5.13 -14.29 -17.15
N PHE A 279 5.51 -13.03 -16.97
CA PHE A 279 6.65 -12.40 -17.65
C PHE A 279 7.94 -13.18 -17.40
N PHE A 280 8.25 -13.43 -16.13
CA PHE A 280 9.44 -14.19 -15.75
C PHE A 280 9.41 -15.59 -16.33
N LEU A 281 8.29 -16.31 -16.22
CA LEU A 281 8.18 -17.68 -16.73
C LEU A 281 8.34 -17.77 -18.25
N LEU A 282 7.69 -16.89 -19.02
CA LEU A 282 7.77 -16.90 -20.49
C LEU A 282 9.14 -16.49 -21.01
N VAL A 283 9.74 -15.44 -20.43
CA VAL A 283 11.11 -15.03 -20.80
C VAL A 283 12.10 -16.14 -20.46
N MET A 284 12.00 -16.74 -19.26
CA MET A 284 12.89 -17.84 -18.88
C MET A 284 12.69 -19.08 -19.74
N LEU A 285 11.45 -19.41 -20.12
CA LEU A 285 11.18 -20.50 -21.05
C LEU A 285 11.89 -20.26 -22.38
N HIS A 286 11.77 -19.06 -22.94
CA HIS A 286 12.45 -18.69 -24.20
C HIS A 286 13.97 -18.77 -24.08
N VAL A 287 14.55 -18.29 -22.96
CA VAL A 287 15.99 -18.39 -22.68
C VAL A 287 16.45 -19.84 -22.71
N LEU A 288 15.74 -20.72 -22.01
CA LEU A 288 16.11 -22.13 -21.92
C LEU A 288 15.95 -22.86 -23.27
N ILE A 289 14.89 -22.54 -24.04
CA ILE A 289 14.72 -23.07 -25.41
C ILE A 289 15.86 -22.59 -26.31
N ALA A 290 16.26 -21.31 -26.24
CA ALA A 290 17.35 -20.78 -27.04
C ALA A 290 18.68 -21.49 -26.73
N ILE A 291 19.00 -21.70 -25.45
CA ILE A 291 20.21 -22.42 -25.03
C ILE A 291 20.17 -23.88 -25.51
N ALA A 292 19.03 -24.57 -25.30
CA ALA A 292 18.87 -25.96 -25.72
C ALA A 292 18.95 -26.10 -27.25
N TYR A 293 18.35 -25.19 -28.00
CA TYR A 293 18.37 -25.18 -29.48
C TYR A 293 19.79 -25.04 -30.02
N VAL A 294 20.57 -24.09 -29.50
CA VAL A 294 21.98 -23.90 -29.92
C VAL A 294 22.82 -25.14 -29.55
N ALA A 295 22.60 -25.72 -28.37
CA ALA A 295 23.30 -26.92 -27.94
C ALA A 295 23.02 -28.13 -28.85
N VAL A 296 21.75 -28.36 -29.23
CA VAL A 296 21.36 -29.46 -30.13
C VAL A 296 21.95 -29.27 -31.53
N LYS A 297 21.84 -28.07 -32.09
CA LYS A 297 22.36 -27.76 -33.43
C LYS A 297 23.89 -27.76 -33.51
N SER A 298 24.59 -27.63 -32.37
CA SER A 298 26.05 -27.73 -32.26
C SER A 298 26.63 -29.14 -32.52
N ARG A 299 25.79 -30.17 -32.75
CA ARG A 299 26.14 -31.57 -33.07
C ARG A 299 27.38 -32.16 -32.33
N PRO A 300 27.36 -32.35 -31.00
CA PRO A 300 28.24 -33.33 -30.37
C PRO A 300 27.52 -34.69 -30.33
N GLN A 301 27.67 -35.52 -31.36
CA GLN A 301 26.92 -36.79 -31.47
C GLN A 301 27.20 -37.83 -30.36
N ASN A 302 28.15 -37.61 -29.44
CA ASN A 302 28.55 -38.58 -28.42
C ASN A 302 28.70 -38.03 -26.98
N GLU A 303 28.30 -36.78 -26.71
CA GLU A 303 28.48 -36.19 -25.37
C GLU A 303 27.20 -36.29 -24.53
N LYS A 304 27.28 -36.99 -23.39
CA LYS A 304 26.16 -37.19 -22.46
C LYS A 304 26.13 -36.07 -21.40
N GLY A 305 24.92 -35.70 -20.96
CA GLY A 305 24.70 -34.72 -19.90
C GLY A 305 25.18 -33.31 -20.24
N PHE A 306 25.74 -32.60 -19.24
CA PHE A 306 26.13 -31.19 -19.36
C PHE A 306 27.33 -30.91 -20.29
N ALA A 307 28.08 -31.94 -20.69
CA ALA A 307 29.22 -31.80 -21.61
C ALA A 307 28.81 -31.21 -22.97
N MET A 308 27.56 -31.45 -23.41
CA MET A 308 26.97 -30.92 -24.63
C MET A 308 26.98 -29.39 -24.72
N TYR A 309 26.95 -28.68 -23.58
CA TYR A 309 26.98 -27.21 -23.55
C TYR A 309 28.41 -26.64 -23.64
N SER A 310 29.45 -27.47 -23.59
CA SER A 310 30.85 -27.02 -23.64
C SER A 310 31.18 -26.24 -24.91
N LYS A 311 30.55 -26.61 -26.04
CA LYS A 311 30.75 -25.98 -27.35
C LYS A 311 29.88 -24.75 -27.59
N LEU A 312 29.02 -24.36 -26.64
CA LEU A 312 28.12 -23.20 -26.76
C LEU A 312 28.89 -21.89 -27.04
N PHE A 313 30.11 -21.76 -26.52
CA PHE A 313 30.95 -20.57 -26.67
C PHE A 313 31.94 -20.65 -27.84
N SER A 314 31.90 -21.70 -28.66
CA SER A 314 32.75 -21.84 -29.84
C SER A 314 32.50 -20.73 -30.88
N PRO A 315 33.54 -20.16 -31.51
CA PRO A 315 33.39 -19.14 -32.55
C PRO A 315 32.67 -19.67 -33.80
N ALA A 316 32.72 -20.99 -34.06
CA ALA A 316 32.07 -21.61 -35.23
C ALA A 316 30.53 -21.46 -35.23
N ILE A 317 29.92 -21.29 -34.05
CA ILE A 317 28.46 -21.23 -33.87
C ILE A 317 28.04 -19.82 -33.42
N ALA A 318 28.96 -18.85 -33.42
CA ALA A 318 28.71 -17.50 -32.91
C ALA A 318 27.50 -16.83 -33.57
N ASN A 319 27.32 -17.01 -34.88
CA ASN A 319 26.20 -16.41 -35.61
C ASN A 319 24.84 -16.98 -35.16
N LEU A 320 24.73 -18.31 -35.10
CA LEU A 320 23.52 -19.01 -34.66
C LEU A 320 23.20 -18.70 -33.20
N ARG A 321 24.22 -18.70 -32.33
CA ARG A 321 24.10 -18.36 -30.92
C ARG A 321 23.58 -16.94 -30.74
N ASN A 322 24.21 -15.97 -31.42
CA ASN A 322 23.83 -14.56 -31.30
C ASN A 322 22.38 -14.37 -31.79
N GLN A 323 21.98 -15.00 -32.90
CA GLN A 323 20.60 -14.93 -33.39
C GLN A 323 19.60 -15.53 -32.39
N ALA A 324 19.91 -16.71 -31.83
CA ALA A 324 19.06 -17.37 -30.84
C ALA A 324 18.93 -16.53 -29.55
N LEU A 325 20.02 -15.93 -29.06
CA LEU A 325 20.00 -15.07 -27.89
C LEU A 325 19.28 -13.74 -28.16
N LEU A 326 19.46 -13.14 -29.33
CA LEU A 326 18.78 -11.91 -29.73
C LEU A 326 17.26 -12.11 -29.86
N SER A 327 16.81 -13.32 -30.21
CA SER A 327 15.37 -13.64 -30.27
C SER A 327 14.65 -13.49 -28.92
N ILE A 328 15.37 -13.61 -27.80
CA ILE A 328 14.81 -13.37 -26.45
C ILE A 328 14.33 -11.91 -26.32
N GLY A 329 14.99 -10.99 -27.04
CA GLY A 329 14.61 -9.57 -27.10
C GLY A 329 13.20 -9.35 -27.65
N ILE A 330 12.76 -10.16 -28.63
CA ILE A 330 11.39 -10.12 -29.17
C ILE A 330 10.40 -10.46 -28.06
N THR A 331 10.62 -11.56 -27.34
CA THR A 331 9.71 -12.01 -26.27
C THR A 331 9.65 -11.01 -25.14
N TYR A 332 10.78 -10.46 -24.72
CA TYR A 332 10.83 -9.41 -23.69
C TYR A 332 10.08 -8.14 -24.13
N ALA A 333 10.35 -7.64 -25.35
CA ALA A 333 9.73 -6.44 -25.87
C ALA A 333 8.22 -6.63 -26.11
N GLY A 334 7.83 -7.78 -26.67
CA GLY A 334 6.43 -8.13 -26.95
C GLY A 334 5.60 -8.23 -25.69
N LEU A 335 6.11 -8.92 -24.66
CA LEU A 335 5.45 -8.96 -23.36
C LEU A 335 5.37 -7.55 -22.75
N SER A 336 6.44 -6.74 -22.85
CA SER A 336 6.43 -5.37 -22.34
C SER A 336 5.39 -4.48 -23.02
N VAL A 337 5.17 -4.63 -24.34
CA VAL A 337 4.06 -3.99 -25.06
C VAL A 337 2.71 -4.48 -24.54
N LEU A 338 2.54 -5.80 -24.42
CA LEU A 338 1.30 -6.41 -23.89
C LEU A 338 0.98 -5.88 -22.48
N LYS A 339 1.99 -5.70 -21.63
CA LYS A 339 1.82 -5.08 -20.31
C LYS A 339 1.21 -3.70 -20.40
N VAL A 340 1.74 -2.84 -21.26
CA VAL A 340 1.26 -1.46 -21.41
C VAL A 340 -0.17 -1.45 -21.96
N ILE A 341 -0.49 -2.34 -22.90
CA ILE A 341 -1.86 -2.52 -23.42
C ILE A 341 -2.81 -2.93 -22.29
N LEU A 342 -2.44 -3.91 -21.47
CA LEU A 342 -3.25 -4.36 -20.32
C LEU A 342 -3.41 -3.26 -19.26
N GLN A 343 -2.37 -2.44 -19.03
CA GLN A 343 -2.45 -1.28 -18.14
C GLN A 343 -3.46 -0.25 -18.66
N VAL A 344 -3.41 0.07 -19.96
CA VAL A 344 -4.37 0.98 -20.59
C VAL A 344 -5.80 0.44 -20.50
N TRP A 345 -5.96 -0.86 -20.71
CA TRP A 345 -7.26 -1.54 -20.68
C TRP A 345 -7.91 -1.51 -19.28
N ILE A 346 -7.11 -1.64 -18.21
CA ILE A 346 -7.60 -1.63 -16.81
C ILE A 346 -7.83 -0.21 -16.30
N ASP A 347 -6.87 0.69 -16.51
CA ASP A 347 -6.96 2.07 -15.98
C ASP A 347 -7.99 2.91 -16.76
N GLY A 348 -8.29 2.56 -18.03
CA GLY A 348 -9.34 3.17 -18.83
C GLY A 348 -9.23 4.70 -18.94
N VAL A 349 -10.33 5.42 -18.73
CA VAL A 349 -10.37 6.90 -18.80
C VAL A 349 -9.62 7.55 -17.62
N LEU A 350 -9.39 6.83 -16.52
CA LEU A 350 -8.73 7.34 -15.33
C LEU A 350 -7.25 7.71 -15.58
N ILE A 351 -6.67 7.18 -16.66
CA ILE A 351 -5.32 7.50 -17.13
C ILE A 351 -5.17 9.00 -17.41
N PHE A 352 -6.20 9.62 -18.01
CA PHE A 352 -6.19 11.04 -18.36
C PHE A 352 -6.33 11.98 -17.16
N SER A 353 -6.68 11.45 -15.98
CA SER A 353 -6.72 12.24 -14.75
C SER A 353 -5.33 12.77 -14.36
N HIS A 354 -4.26 12.05 -14.72
CA HIS A 354 -2.88 12.43 -14.44
C HIS A 354 -2.08 12.53 -15.76
N LYS A 355 -1.97 13.74 -16.32
CA LYS A 355 -1.31 13.99 -17.63
C LYS A 355 0.10 13.40 -17.72
N ALA A 356 0.90 13.47 -16.65
CA ALA A 356 2.25 12.91 -16.62
C ALA A 356 2.27 11.37 -16.72
N TYR A 357 1.29 10.69 -16.13
CA TYR A 357 1.16 9.23 -16.21
C TYR A 357 0.72 8.79 -17.61
N ALA A 358 -0.23 9.50 -18.21
CA ALA A 358 -0.65 9.27 -19.59
C ALA A 358 0.51 9.42 -20.57
N LEU A 359 1.30 10.49 -20.45
CA LEU A 359 2.49 10.72 -21.28
C LEU A 359 3.51 9.59 -21.14
N SER A 360 3.79 9.15 -19.90
CA SER A 360 4.73 8.05 -19.67
C SER A 360 4.27 6.71 -20.23
N LEU A 361 2.97 6.40 -20.13
CA LEU A 361 2.41 5.20 -20.76
C LEU A 361 2.61 5.22 -22.27
N TYR A 362 2.36 6.36 -22.91
CA TYR A 362 2.56 6.53 -24.34
C TYR A 362 4.04 6.36 -24.73
N CYS A 363 4.96 7.02 -24.03
CA CYS A 363 6.40 6.87 -24.27
C CYS A 363 6.86 5.42 -24.09
N ARG A 364 6.36 4.70 -23.06
CA ARG A 364 6.68 3.29 -22.84
C ARG A 364 6.14 2.39 -23.96
N LEU A 365 4.90 2.61 -24.39
CA LEU A 365 4.30 1.86 -25.49
C LEU A 365 5.12 2.05 -26.75
N PHE A 366 5.43 3.30 -27.09
CA PHE A 366 6.23 3.64 -28.27
C PHE A 366 7.63 3.02 -28.20
N TRP A 367 8.32 3.17 -27.07
CA TRP A 367 9.66 2.60 -26.87
C TRP A 367 9.66 1.06 -27.05
N HIS A 368 8.75 0.35 -26.37
CA HIS A 368 8.71 -1.10 -26.48
C HIS A 368 8.24 -1.59 -27.85
N ALA A 369 7.31 -0.89 -28.51
CA ALA A 369 6.85 -1.23 -29.85
C ALA A 369 7.95 -1.01 -30.91
N LEU A 370 8.69 0.09 -30.82
CA LEU A 370 9.83 0.37 -31.69
C LEU A 370 10.88 -0.75 -31.61
N PHE A 371 11.30 -1.10 -30.39
CA PHE A 371 12.29 -2.17 -30.20
C PHE A 371 11.75 -3.56 -30.53
N LEU A 372 10.45 -3.82 -30.36
CA LEU A 372 9.83 -5.05 -30.86
C LEU A 372 9.97 -5.17 -32.39
N GLY A 373 9.79 -4.06 -33.11
CA GLY A 373 10.05 -3.98 -34.55
C GLY A 373 11.51 -4.26 -34.88
N VAL A 374 12.44 -3.60 -34.19
CA VAL A 374 13.89 -3.79 -34.40
C VAL A 374 14.32 -5.23 -34.10
N PHE A 375 13.89 -5.83 -33.00
CA PHE A 375 14.21 -7.22 -32.68
C PHE A 375 13.58 -8.21 -33.68
N SER A 376 12.38 -7.91 -34.18
CA SER A 376 11.78 -8.69 -35.27
C SER A 376 12.65 -8.67 -36.51
N CYS A 377 13.12 -7.49 -36.94
CA CYS A 377 14.04 -7.37 -38.08
C CYS A 377 15.34 -8.15 -37.87
N ILE A 378 15.93 -8.10 -36.66
CA ILE A 378 17.15 -8.86 -36.33
C ILE A 378 16.95 -10.37 -36.53
N VAL A 379 15.78 -10.90 -36.18
CA VAL A 379 15.49 -12.34 -36.30
C VAL A 379 15.14 -12.73 -37.72
N THR A 380 14.42 -11.89 -38.47
CA THR A 380 14.00 -12.19 -39.85
C THR A 380 15.08 -11.93 -40.89
N SER A 381 15.89 -10.88 -40.74
CA SER A 381 16.95 -10.49 -41.67
C SER A 381 18.29 -10.23 -40.96
N PRO A 382 18.94 -11.28 -40.40
CA PRO A 382 20.13 -11.13 -39.55
C PRO A 382 21.37 -10.59 -40.27
N PHE A 383 21.45 -10.73 -41.60
CA PHE A 383 22.61 -10.33 -42.41
C PHE A 383 22.45 -8.98 -43.13
N GLU A 384 21.29 -8.33 -43.00
CA GLU A 384 21.09 -6.99 -43.55
C GLU A 384 21.81 -5.94 -42.69
N ASN A 385 22.10 -4.80 -43.32
CA ASN A 385 22.73 -3.68 -42.64
C ASN A 385 21.68 -2.84 -41.90
N VAL A 386 22.01 -2.45 -40.67
CA VAL A 386 21.20 -1.51 -39.90
C VAL A 386 21.31 -0.12 -40.56
N PRO A 387 20.18 0.52 -40.94
CA PRO A 387 20.19 1.81 -41.63
C PRO A 387 20.93 2.94 -40.89
N VAL A 388 21.03 2.85 -39.57
CA VAL A 388 21.61 3.89 -38.70
C VAL A 388 23.07 3.61 -38.32
N LEU A 389 23.45 2.34 -38.20
CA LEU A 389 24.75 1.94 -37.65
C LEU A 389 25.72 1.43 -38.72
N ASN A 390 25.29 1.21 -39.97
CA ASN A 390 26.10 0.64 -41.05
C ASN A 390 26.84 -0.67 -40.66
N MET A 391 26.30 -1.39 -39.68
CA MET A 391 26.76 -2.70 -39.24
C MET A 391 25.66 -3.73 -39.52
N LYS A 392 26.03 -5.02 -39.63
CA LYS A 392 25.05 -6.10 -39.73
C LYS A 392 24.18 -6.13 -38.47
N PHE A 393 22.89 -6.43 -38.62
CA PHE A 393 21.97 -6.55 -37.48
C PHE A 393 22.48 -7.48 -36.38
N LEU A 394 23.16 -8.57 -36.76
CA LEU A 394 23.72 -9.54 -35.82
C LEU A 394 24.85 -8.98 -34.95
N ASP A 395 25.73 -8.17 -35.53
CA ASP A 395 26.87 -7.57 -34.82
C ASP A 395 26.42 -6.37 -33.98
N ALA A 396 25.45 -5.61 -34.49
CA ALA A 396 24.83 -4.49 -33.78
C ALA A 396 23.89 -4.93 -32.63
N GLY A 397 23.47 -6.20 -32.60
CA GLY A 397 22.47 -6.69 -31.66
C GLY A 397 22.81 -6.46 -30.18
N GLY A 398 24.08 -6.63 -29.80
CA GLY A 398 24.53 -6.36 -28.43
C GLY A 398 24.39 -4.88 -28.04
N ILE A 399 24.70 -3.97 -28.95
CA ILE A 399 24.55 -2.52 -28.77
C ILE A 399 23.06 -2.17 -28.65
N ILE A 400 22.22 -2.75 -29.50
CA ILE A 400 20.76 -2.52 -29.52
C ILE A 400 20.13 -2.98 -28.19
N ILE A 401 20.52 -4.14 -27.65
CA ILE A 401 20.09 -4.59 -26.31
C ILE A 401 20.55 -3.58 -25.24
N GLY A 402 21.79 -3.11 -25.32
CA GLY A 402 22.33 -2.12 -24.39
C GLY A 402 21.50 -0.83 -24.37
N ILE A 403 21.19 -0.28 -25.55
CA ILE A 403 20.35 0.91 -25.69
C ILE A 403 18.94 0.65 -25.14
N TYR A 404 18.35 -0.51 -25.45
CA TYR A 404 17.03 -0.87 -24.96
C TYR A 404 16.96 -1.00 -23.43
N ALA A 405 17.98 -1.61 -22.82
CA ALA A 405 18.06 -1.86 -21.38
C ALA A 405 18.46 -0.61 -20.58
N LEU A 406 19.17 0.35 -21.20
CA LEU A 406 19.73 1.53 -20.54
C LEU A 406 18.70 2.30 -19.69
N PRO A 407 17.50 2.67 -20.18
CA PRO A 407 16.52 3.40 -19.37
C PRO A 407 16.04 2.60 -18.15
N VAL A 408 15.89 1.28 -18.31
CA VAL A 408 15.39 0.38 -17.27
C VAL A 408 16.44 0.19 -16.17
N VAL A 409 17.68 -0.07 -16.57
CA VAL A 409 18.82 -0.26 -15.66
C VAL A 409 19.16 1.04 -14.94
N LEU A 410 19.21 2.16 -15.65
CA LEU A 410 19.45 3.48 -15.05
C LEU A 410 18.37 3.79 -14.00
N ALA A 411 17.09 3.57 -14.32
CA ALA A 411 16.01 3.78 -13.37
C ALA A 411 16.13 2.84 -12.15
N ALA A 412 16.52 1.57 -12.35
CA ALA A 412 16.70 0.61 -11.26
C ALA A 412 17.83 1.05 -10.30
N ILE A 413 18.97 1.48 -10.84
CA ILE A 413 20.12 1.99 -10.07
C ILE A 413 19.70 3.24 -9.27
N LEU A 414 19.04 4.19 -9.91
CA LEU A 414 18.55 5.40 -9.25
C LEU A 414 17.60 5.07 -8.09
N ASN A 415 16.75 4.05 -8.22
CA ASN A 415 15.82 3.65 -7.17
C ASN A 415 16.44 2.81 -6.04
N MET A 416 17.55 2.13 -6.29
CA MET A 416 18.36 1.55 -5.21
C MET A 416 18.93 2.67 -4.32
N CYS A 417 19.28 3.81 -4.90
CA CYS A 417 19.65 5.04 -4.19
C CYS A 417 18.42 5.81 -3.68
N LYS A 418 17.61 5.19 -2.80
CA LYS A 418 16.37 5.77 -2.23
C LYS A 418 16.54 7.19 -1.66
N SER A 419 17.73 7.51 -1.14
CA SER A 419 18.06 8.83 -0.59
C SER A 419 17.93 9.97 -1.60
N LEU A 420 18.18 9.69 -2.89
CA LEU A 420 18.21 10.72 -3.94
C LEU A 420 16.86 10.80 -4.68
N THR A 421 16.16 9.68 -4.83
CA THR A 421 14.97 9.53 -5.67
C THR A 421 13.65 9.74 -4.95
N SER A 422 13.62 9.72 -3.60
CA SER A 422 12.38 9.96 -2.83
C SER A 422 11.69 11.30 -3.18
N LYS A 423 12.45 12.29 -3.68
CA LYS A 423 11.94 13.62 -4.03
C LYS A 423 11.43 13.71 -5.47
N TRP A 424 11.77 12.78 -6.36
CA TRP A 424 11.51 12.90 -7.80
C TRP A 424 10.31 12.03 -8.21
N SER A 425 9.13 12.65 -8.16
CA SER A 425 7.85 12.00 -8.48
C SER A 425 7.76 11.45 -9.91
N TRP A 426 8.49 12.03 -10.87
CA TRP A 426 8.47 11.63 -12.28
C TRP A 426 9.23 10.32 -12.56
N LEU A 427 10.26 9.98 -11.78
CA LEU A 427 10.97 8.70 -11.90
C LEU A 427 10.09 7.51 -11.56
N ARG A 428 9.18 7.67 -10.58
CA ARG A 428 8.18 6.65 -10.21
C ARG A 428 7.22 6.36 -11.37
N VAL A 429 6.91 7.39 -12.15
CA VAL A 429 6.00 7.30 -13.29
C VAL A 429 6.65 6.53 -14.46
N LEU A 430 7.94 6.75 -14.73
CA LEU A 430 8.70 6.07 -15.80
C LEU A 430 8.84 4.55 -15.61
N GLN A 431 8.98 4.08 -14.36
CA GLN A 431 9.09 2.63 -14.11
C GLN A 431 7.76 1.88 -14.16
N GLY A 432 6.63 2.59 -14.14
CA GLY A 432 5.30 1.95 -14.08
C GLY A 432 5.10 1.06 -12.85
N SER A 433 5.94 1.21 -11.83
CA SER A 433 5.77 0.58 -10.53
C SER A 433 5.06 1.61 -9.66
N ARG A 434 3.73 1.51 -9.55
CA ARG A 434 3.01 2.17 -8.44
C ARG A 434 3.65 1.69 -7.13
N ASP A 435 3.58 2.49 -6.07
CA ASP A 435 4.02 2.09 -4.73
C ASP A 435 3.30 0.79 -4.32
N GLN A 436 3.87 -0.36 -4.67
CA GLN A 436 3.30 -1.68 -4.40
C GLN A 436 3.47 -2.08 -2.94
N TYR A 437 4.22 -1.29 -2.19
CA TYR A 437 4.38 -1.41 -0.76
C TYR A 437 3.49 -0.38 -0.10
N ILE A 438 2.46 -0.87 0.60
CA ILE A 438 1.62 -0.08 1.48
C ILE A 438 2.46 0.19 2.74
N GLY A 439 3.26 1.26 2.72
CA GLY A 439 4.09 1.65 3.86
C GLY A 439 5.14 2.70 3.50
N ARG A 440 5.16 3.81 4.24
CA ARG A 440 6.23 4.80 4.16
C ARG A 440 7.50 4.20 4.77
N ASP A 441 8.63 4.33 4.08
CA ASP A 441 9.96 3.94 4.57
C ASP A 441 10.15 2.48 4.97
N MET A 442 9.44 1.55 4.33
CA MET A 442 9.66 0.09 4.47
C MET A 442 10.91 -0.36 3.67
N GLY A 443 12.05 0.30 3.86
CA GLY A 443 13.33 -0.12 3.32
C GLY A 443 13.85 -1.36 4.03
N GLN A 444 14.16 -2.42 3.29
CA GLN A 444 14.89 -3.56 3.84
C GLN A 444 16.38 -3.22 3.94
N ASN A 445 17.04 -3.74 4.96
CA ASN A 445 18.49 -3.63 5.09
C ASN A 445 19.19 -4.32 3.90
N ALA A 446 20.27 -3.71 3.42
CA ALA A 446 21.01 -4.23 2.26
C ALA A 446 21.53 -5.66 2.48
N GLY A 447 21.99 -6.00 3.69
CA GLY A 447 22.47 -7.34 4.02
C GLY A 447 21.38 -8.42 3.90
N ASP A 448 20.16 -8.13 4.38
CA ASP A 448 19.04 -9.05 4.29
C ASP A 448 18.56 -9.22 2.84
N PHE A 449 18.58 -8.12 2.07
CA PHE A 449 18.29 -8.15 0.65
C PHE A 449 19.29 -9.04 -0.12
N VAL A 450 20.59 -8.94 0.17
CA VAL A 450 21.62 -9.77 -0.49
C VAL A 450 21.43 -11.24 -0.14
N LYS A 451 21.23 -11.58 1.15
CA LYS A 451 20.98 -12.98 1.58
C LYS A 451 19.76 -13.57 0.87
N TYR A 452 18.67 -12.81 0.81
CA TYR A 452 17.45 -13.21 0.11
C TYR A 452 17.69 -13.38 -1.39
N SER A 453 18.43 -12.47 -2.02
CA SER A 453 18.75 -12.53 -3.44
C SER A 453 19.60 -13.76 -3.78
N VAL A 454 20.64 -14.06 -2.99
CA VAL A 454 21.49 -15.25 -3.17
C VAL A 454 20.67 -16.53 -3.04
N PHE A 455 19.79 -16.61 -2.04
CA PHE A 455 18.90 -17.76 -1.87
C PHE A 455 18.05 -18.02 -3.12
N TRP A 456 17.42 -16.98 -3.68
CA TRP A 456 16.59 -17.14 -4.87
C TRP A 456 17.38 -17.42 -6.13
N VAL A 457 18.54 -16.80 -6.32
CA VAL A 457 19.42 -17.06 -7.48
C VAL A 457 19.86 -18.53 -7.47
N LEU A 458 20.25 -19.07 -6.31
CA LEU A 458 20.64 -20.48 -6.18
C LEU A 458 19.46 -21.41 -6.45
N LEU A 459 18.30 -21.14 -5.84
CA LEU A 459 17.10 -21.96 -6.03
C LEU A 459 16.64 -21.97 -7.49
N PHE A 460 16.58 -20.81 -8.14
CA PHE A 460 16.22 -20.71 -9.55
C PHE A 460 17.27 -21.33 -10.45
N GLY A 461 18.57 -21.13 -10.18
CA GLY A 461 19.66 -21.75 -10.93
C GLY A 461 19.55 -23.28 -10.95
N LEU A 462 19.36 -23.90 -9.79
CA LEU A 462 19.14 -25.36 -9.70
C LEU A 462 17.89 -25.81 -10.45
N LYS A 463 16.79 -25.07 -10.32
CA LYS A 463 15.53 -25.40 -11.00
C LYS A 463 15.64 -25.27 -12.52
N PHE A 464 16.40 -24.30 -13.01
CA PHE A 464 16.63 -24.11 -14.44
C PHE A 464 17.57 -25.16 -15.02
N LEU A 465 18.61 -25.56 -14.29
CA LEU A 465 19.47 -26.68 -14.67
C LEU A 465 18.68 -28.00 -14.72
N PHE A 466 17.74 -28.21 -13.79
CA PHE A 466 16.84 -29.35 -13.83
C PHE A 466 15.90 -29.30 -15.06
N ASN A 467 15.25 -28.15 -15.28
CA ASN A 467 14.29 -27.98 -16.36
C ASN A 467 14.92 -28.09 -17.76
N ILE A 468 16.14 -27.57 -17.94
CA ILE A 468 16.80 -27.63 -19.26
C ILE A 468 17.11 -29.08 -19.64
N GLU A 469 17.58 -29.89 -18.69
CA GLU A 469 18.00 -31.27 -18.96
C GLU A 469 16.83 -32.24 -19.05
N LEU A 470 15.83 -32.14 -18.16
CA LEU A 470 14.76 -33.14 -18.06
C LEU A 470 13.47 -32.77 -18.80
N MET A 471 13.20 -31.49 -19.04
CA MET A 471 11.96 -31.06 -19.69
C MET A 471 12.21 -30.52 -21.09
N ILE A 472 13.11 -29.54 -21.23
CA ILE A 472 13.24 -28.79 -22.49
C ILE A 472 14.06 -29.57 -23.51
N ARG A 473 15.20 -30.14 -23.12
CA ARG A 473 16.05 -30.91 -24.03
C ARG A 473 15.31 -32.07 -24.71
N PRO A 474 14.57 -32.96 -24.01
CA PRO A 474 13.83 -34.04 -24.64
C PRO A 474 12.72 -33.56 -25.58
N LEU A 475 12.23 -32.33 -25.42
CA LEU A 475 11.20 -31.75 -26.27
C LEU A 475 11.78 -31.07 -27.53
N VAL A 476 12.95 -30.43 -27.41
CA VAL A 476 13.59 -29.68 -28.51
C VAL A 476 14.13 -30.62 -29.58
N ILE A 477 14.75 -31.75 -29.20
CA ILE A 477 15.30 -32.73 -30.15
C ILE A 477 14.26 -33.22 -31.17
N PRO A 478 13.13 -33.82 -30.75
CA PRO A 478 12.11 -34.29 -31.70
C PRO A 478 11.44 -33.13 -32.44
N SER A 479 11.37 -31.93 -31.85
CA SER A 479 10.80 -30.76 -32.52
C SER A 479 11.65 -30.30 -33.71
N ILE A 480 12.98 -30.36 -33.59
CA ILE A 480 13.91 -30.05 -34.69
C ILE A 480 13.83 -31.15 -35.75
N GLU A 481 13.87 -32.42 -35.34
CA GLU A 481 13.76 -33.55 -36.27
C GLU A 481 12.44 -33.51 -37.06
N LEU A 482 11.32 -33.21 -36.40
CA LEU A 482 10.02 -33.06 -37.04
C LEU A 482 9.98 -31.88 -38.02
N PHE A 483 10.69 -30.79 -37.71
CA PHE A 483 10.78 -29.62 -38.60
C PHE A 483 11.68 -29.88 -39.82
N ASP A 484 12.70 -30.72 -39.67
CA ASP A 484 13.61 -31.13 -40.75
C ASP A 484 13.04 -32.27 -41.63
N LEU A 485 11.84 -32.79 -41.32
CA LEU A 485 11.17 -33.80 -42.15
C LEU A 485 10.55 -33.17 -43.40
N ASP A 486 11.10 -33.49 -44.57
CA ASP A 486 10.44 -33.24 -45.85
C ASP A 486 9.28 -34.24 -46.04
N VAL A 487 8.04 -33.74 -45.98
CA VAL A 487 6.84 -34.55 -46.27
C VAL A 487 6.78 -34.82 -47.77
N VAL A 488 7.40 -35.92 -48.20
CA VAL A 488 7.14 -36.47 -49.54
C VAL A 488 5.71 -37.00 -49.54
N GLN A 489 4.82 -36.39 -50.32
CA GLN A 489 3.48 -36.93 -50.57
C GLN A 489 3.63 -38.32 -51.21
N VAL A 490 3.49 -39.37 -50.40
CA VAL A 490 3.34 -40.72 -50.91
C VAL A 490 1.96 -40.79 -51.54
N LEU A 491 1.92 -40.75 -52.87
CA LEU A 491 0.76 -41.14 -53.68
C LEU A 491 0.40 -42.58 -53.30
N TRP A 492 -0.61 -42.73 -52.47
CA TRP A 492 -1.30 -44.00 -52.29
C TRP A 492 -1.96 -44.34 -53.64
N PHE A 493 -1.35 -45.25 -54.41
CA PHE A 493 -2.02 -45.90 -55.53
C PHE A 493 -3.13 -46.78 -54.95
N CYS A 494 -4.38 -46.36 -55.13
CA CYS A 494 -5.57 -47.20 -55.01
C CYS A 494 -5.71 -48.08 -56.24
#